data_AF-A0A0G4GDE6-F1
#
_entry.id   AF-A0A0G4GDE6-F1
#
_cell.length_a   1.000
_cell.length_b   1.000
_cell.length_c   1.000
_cell.angle_alpha   90.00
_cell.angle_beta   90.00
_cell.angle_gamma   90.00
#
_symmetry.space_group_name_H-M   'P 1'
#
loop_
_entity.id
_entity.type
_entity.pdbx_description
1 polymer ?
#
loop_
_entity_poly.entity_id
_entity_poly.type
_entity_poly.pdbx_seq_one_letter_code
_entity_poly.pdbx_strand_id
1 'polypeptide(L)'
;MPKGKPKRQRTPQQNDTDYLSDSTYCSERTERTIGAMGGQFEDEEPSEFGFFSKTRDTAAPSDASPPRAEESTTGSAGSFEELLEQLAAKRGSTRIAALDGALKLLRKEYADEVVSGCTETILSRLCGCIKKGDAKEAVLACDVLGVVLITLGSPALSAGQYEYCVGNVQRSYASQRSPQVKSRIATVLALMAFLGCDDDTKVHEMVEWMRARAAHIDLSKTEKEGDSESVQCEGILDGWTLLSSLQPPRDLADITQSPASDLWDLAFRGLHGQSVDLRSTAGSSLALMLEAKWRAEDSDTTLQELEAVRSEEMALLRQLGGSNTQRTRGLTKDELKEQRATFRQILEVAETGSCSPFKFYMGSRRKELQIATWSAICRYELLKSFLQGGMLPHMQDNPVVRALIRMEDVEGADNGFGAPAVFEESHDGFCTDWRKSEKVRYVSRNRQRQTKQANQGAFFGPIDE
;
A
#
# COMPACT_ATOMS: atom_id res chain seq x y z
N MET A 1 -32.53 25.02 67.34
CA MET A 1 -32.82 24.12 68.48
C MET A 1 -32.80 22.68 67.96
N PRO A 2 -32.27 21.72 68.73
CA PRO A 2 -31.04 20.96 68.45
C PRO A 2 -31.35 19.45 68.35
N LYS A 3 -30.45 18.46 68.19
CA LYS A 3 -29.15 18.09 68.80
C LYS A 3 -28.54 17.01 67.86
N GLY A 4 -27.25 16.70 67.75
CA GLY A 4 -26.08 16.90 68.59
C GLY A 4 -25.16 15.68 68.38
N LYS A 5 -23.93 15.95 67.89
CA LYS A 5 -22.73 15.10 67.64
C LYS A 5 -22.30 14.24 68.89
N PRO A 6 -21.18 13.43 68.95
CA PRO A 6 -19.93 13.55 68.15
C PRO A 6 -18.90 12.37 67.98
N LYS A 7 -17.89 12.63 67.11
CA LYS A 7 -16.42 12.31 67.15
C LYS A 7 -15.97 10.84 66.98
N ARG A 8 -14.88 10.51 66.26
CA ARG A 8 -13.50 11.04 66.35
C ARG A 8 -12.68 10.88 65.06
N GLN A 9 -11.86 11.89 64.80
CA GLN A 9 -10.66 11.88 63.94
C GLN A 9 -9.47 11.19 64.65
N ARG A 10 -8.50 10.69 63.88
CA ARG A 10 -7.05 10.72 64.18
C ARG A 10 -6.21 10.22 62.98
N THR A 11 -5.61 11.13 62.24
CA THR A 11 -4.17 11.10 61.83
C THR A 11 -3.46 12.14 62.72
N PRO A 12 -2.11 12.22 62.87
CA PRO A 12 -1.05 11.86 61.90
C PRO A 12 0.22 11.23 62.53
N GLN A 13 1.21 10.83 61.70
CA GLN A 13 2.62 11.17 61.94
C GLN A 13 3.55 10.74 60.77
N GLN A 14 4.28 11.73 60.26
CA GLN A 14 5.55 11.60 59.54
C GLN A 14 6.62 10.99 60.44
N ASN A 15 7.61 10.33 59.83
CA ASN A 15 8.99 10.36 60.29
C ASN A 15 9.92 10.15 59.08
N ASP A 16 10.62 11.23 58.72
CA ASP A 16 11.89 11.20 58.01
C ASP A 16 12.98 10.68 58.95
N THR A 17 13.99 10.02 58.41
CA THR A 17 15.39 10.09 58.90
C THR A 17 16.33 9.51 57.85
N ASP A 18 17.05 10.41 57.19
CA ASP A 18 18.37 10.18 56.61
C ASP A 18 19.37 9.73 57.71
N TYR A 19 20.39 8.94 57.33
CA TYR A 19 21.83 9.24 57.48
C TYR A 19 22.70 7.97 57.37
N LEU A 20 23.70 8.06 56.48
CA LEU A 20 25.09 7.59 56.58
C LEU A 20 25.60 6.39 55.77
N SER A 21 26.56 6.82 54.95
CA SER A 21 27.65 6.20 54.21
C SER A 21 28.74 5.54 55.06
N ASP A 22 29.67 4.91 54.31
CA ASP A 22 31.05 4.50 54.62
C ASP A 22 31.24 3.05 55.11
N SER A 23 31.86 2.14 54.32
CA SER A 23 33.21 2.09 53.74
C SER A 23 34.22 1.41 54.67
N THR A 24 34.69 0.22 54.29
CA THR A 24 36.06 -0.34 54.47
C THR A 24 36.09 -1.74 53.82
N TYR A 25 36.75 -1.99 52.69
CA TYR A 25 38.20 -2.09 52.42
C TYR A 25 38.92 -3.25 53.16
N CYS A 26 39.25 -4.32 52.41
CA CYS A 26 40.38 -5.24 52.62
C CYS A 26 40.49 -6.14 51.36
N SER A 27 41.23 -5.69 50.32
CA SER A 27 42.60 -6.14 49.93
C SER A 27 42.68 -7.63 49.54
N GLU A 28 42.76 -7.92 48.23
CA GLU A 28 43.97 -8.26 47.46
C GLU A 28 44.48 -9.69 47.67
N ARG A 29 44.59 -10.49 46.58
CA ARG A 29 45.87 -10.81 45.91
C ARG A 29 45.76 -11.94 44.85
N THR A 30 46.23 -11.62 43.62
CA THR A 30 46.88 -12.45 42.55
C THR A 30 46.08 -13.55 41.84
N GLU A 31 46.15 -13.80 40.52
CA GLU A 31 47.04 -13.37 39.41
C GLU A 31 46.45 -13.85 38.05
N ARG A 32 46.73 -13.08 36.97
CA ARG A 32 46.92 -13.47 35.54
C ARG A 32 45.77 -14.26 34.84
N THR A 33 45.22 -13.78 33.73
CA THR A 33 45.87 -13.80 32.41
C THR A 33 45.04 -12.96 31.41
N ILE A 34 45.73 -12.15 30.60
CA ILE A 34 45.19 -11.39 29.47
C ILE A 34 44.94 -12.36 28.30
N GLY A 35 43.73 -12.38 27.75
CA GLY A 35 43.39 -13.10 26.53
C GLY A 35 42.16 -12.46 25.88
N ALA A 36 42.34 -11.98 24.65
CA ALA A 36 41.45 -11.12 23.90
C ALA A 36 40.03 -11.68 23.67
N MET A 37 39.00 -10.87 23.92
CA MET A 37 37.66 -11.07 23.35
C MET A 37 37.60 -10.38 22.00
N GLY A 38 37.80 -11.16 20.94
CA GLY A 38 37.29 -10.84 19.61
C GLY A 38 35.80 -11.21 19.56
N GLY A 39 34.92 -10.24 19.78
CA GLY A 39 33.51 -10.36 19.43
C GLY A 39 33.39 -10.10 17.93
N GLN A 40 33.14 -11.16 17.17
CA GLN A 40 32.84 -11.08 15.74
C GLN A 40 31.58 -10.23 15.56
N PHE A 41 31.75 -9.09 14.89
CA PHE A 41 30.67 -8.38 14.22
C PHE A 41 30.29 -9.27 13.03
N GLU A 42 29.21 -10.03 13.16
CA GLU A 42 28.60 -10.66 12.00
C GLU A 42 27.84 -9.55 11.25
N ASP A 43 28.42 -9.13 10.13
CA ASP A 43 27.71 -8.39 9.09
C ASP A 43 26.59 -9.29 8.55
N GLU A 44 25.39 -9.15 9.11
CA GLU A 44 24.19 -9.83 8.62
C GLU A 44 23.78 -9.20 7.27
N GLU A 45 23.95 -9.97 6.19
CA GLU A 45 23.39 -9.69 4.87
C GLU A 45 21.87 -9.42 4.97
N PRO A 46 21.36 -8.34 4.33
CA PRO A 46 19.94 -8.04 4.36
C PRO A 46 19.16 -9.10 3.57
N SER A 47 18.21 -9.76 4.25
CA SER A 47 17.37 -10.78 3.65
C SER A 47 16.65 -10.26 2.39
N GLU A 48 16.83 -10.96 1.26
CA GLU A 48 16.22 -10.73 -0.07
C GLU A 48 14.68 -10.72 -0.11
N PHE A 49 13.99 -11.00 1.01
CA PHE A 49 12.54 -11.09 1.08
C PHE A 49 11.99 -10.21 2.21
N GLY A 50 11.77 -8.94 1.92
CA GLY A 50 11.18 -8.02 2.88
C GLY A 50 10.74 -6.76 2.18
N PHE A 51 9.60 -6.82 1.48
CA PHE A 51 8.94 -5.61 1.03
C PHE A 51 7.61 -5.44 1.79
N PHE A 52 6.62 -6.31 1.59
CA PHE A 52 5.51 -6.55 2.53
C PHE A 52 5.07 -8.01 2.36
N SER A 53 5.40 -8.93 3.25
CA SER A 53 5.00 -10.34 3.05
C SER A 53 4.99 -11.18 4.32
N LYS A 54 4.02 -10.91 5.20
CA LYS A 54 3.28 -11.93 5.98
C LYS A 54 1.99 -11.42 6.63
N THR A 55 1.79 -10.10 6.78
CA THR A 55 0.63 -9.58 7.55
C THR A 55 -0.71 -9.57 6.80
N ARG A 56 -0.73 -9.73 5.46
CA ARG A 56 -1.97 -9.69 4.66
C ARG A 56 -2.65 -11.03 4.40
N ASP A 57 -2.21 -12.11 5.04
CA ASP A 57 -2.90 -13.39 4.97
C ASP A 57 -4.14 -13.41 5.88
N THR A 58 -5.32 -13.35 5.27
CA THR A 58 -6.56 -13.76 5.95
C THR A 58 -6.46 -15.25 6.29
N ALA A 59 -6.15 -15.56 7.55
CA ALA A 59 -6.30 -16.83 8.26
C ALA A 59 -6.38 -18.11 7.39
N ALA A 60 -5.24 -18.74 7.14
CA ALA A 60 -5.18 -20.16 6.79
C ALA A 60 -5.17 -21.01 8.09
N PRO A 61 -5.85 -22.19 8.14
CA PRO A 61 -5.82 -23.06 9.31
C PRO A 61 -4.44 -23.70 9.50
N SER A 62 -4.05 -23.85 10.77
CA SER A 62 -2.75 -24.30 11.24
C SER A 62 -2.33 -25.70 10.77
N ASP A 63 -1.02 -25.81 10.60
CA ASP A 63 -0.19 -27.00 10.46
C ASP A 63 -0.60 -28.17 11.39
N ALA A 64 -1.07 -29.25 10.78
CA ALA A 64 -1.14 -30.58 11.38
C ALA A 64 -0.66 -31.59 10.34
N SER A 65 0.31 -32.41 10.71
CA SER A 65 0.96 -33.43 9.88
C SER A 65 -0.04 -34.34 9.14
N PRO A 66 0.32 -34.87 7.96
CA PRO A 66 -0.66 -35.40 7.01
C PRO A 66 -1.24 -36.75 7.46
N PRO A 67 -2.56 -36.92 7.59
CA PRO A 67 -3.16 -38.23 7.49
C PRO A 67 -3.39 -38.55 6.01
N ARG A 68 -2.84 -39.71 5.62
CA ARG A 68 -3.17 -40.59 4.49
C ARG A 68 -4.30 -40.11 3.55
N ALA A 69 -3.94 -39.99 2.27
CA ALA A 69 -4.80 -39.62 1.16
C ALA A 69 -6.18 -40.32 1.18
N GLU A 70 -7.22 -39.52 1.37
CA GLU A 70 -8.55 -39.79 0.82
C GLU A 70 -8.74 -38.84 -0.37
N GLU A 71 -8.93 -39.43 -1.55
CA GLU A 71 -9.30 -38.72 -2.78
C GLU A 71 -10.60 -37.95 -2.55
N SER A 72 -10.48 -36.65 -2.27
CA SER A 72 -11.58 -35.71 -2.42
C SER A 72 -11.50 -35.14 -3.83
N THR A 73 -12.51 -35.48 -4.62
CA THR A 73 -12.78 -35.02 -5.99
C THR A 73 -12.37 -33.57 -6.23
N THR A 74 -11.21 -33.37 -6.84
CA THR A 74 -10.84 -32.12 -7.51
C THR A 74 -11.71 -32.01 -8.76
N GLY A 75 -12.80 -31.24 -8.67
CA GLY A 75 -13.56 -30.84 -9.84
C GLY A 75 -12.62 -30.10 -10.81
N SER A 76 -12.58 -30.57 -12.06
CA SER A 76 -11.92 -29.88 -13.17
C SER A 76 -12.26 -28.39 -13.09
N ALA A 77 -11.26 -27.51 -13.00
CA ALA A 77 -11.51 -26.08 -13.17
C ALA A 77 -12.10 -25.91 -14.57
N GLY A 78 -13.36 -25.50 -14.64
CA GLY A 78 -14.04 -25.20 -15.89
C GLY A 78 -13.37 -24.03 -16.62
N SER A 79 -13.75 -23.80 -17.87
CA SER A 79 -13.35 -22.60 -18.61
C SER A 79 -13.74 -21.32 -17.84
N PHE A 80 -13.10 -20.20 -18.16
CA PHE A 80 -13.41 -18.92 -17.51
C PHE A 80 -14.89 -18.52 -17.75
N GLU A 81 -15.41 -18.82 -18.93
CA GLU A 81 -16.80 -18.62 -19.33
C GLU A 81 -17.77 -19.46 -18.47
N GLU A 82 -17.46 -20.74 -18.22
CA GLU A 82 -18.25 -21.59 -17.33
C GLU A 82 -18.29 -21.04 -15.89
N LEU A 83 -17.17 -20.54 -15.39
CA LEU A 83 -17.11 -19.91 -14.07
C LEU A 83 -17.93 -18.61 -14.04
N LEU A 84 -17.92 -17.84 -15.13
CA LEU A 84 -18.72 -16.62 -15.27
C LEU A 84 -20.23 -16.92 -15.26
N GLU A 85 -20.66 -18.02 -15.88
CA GLU A 85 -22.05 -18.49 -15.80
C GLU A 85 -22.44 -18.86 -14.35
N GLN A 86 -21.54 -19.51 -13.62
CA GLN A 86 -21.78 -19.88 -12.21
C GLN A 86 -21.93 -18.67 -11.28
N LEU A 87 -21.43 -17.48 -11.65
CA LEU A 87 -21.71 -16.24 -10.91
C LEU A 87 -23.19 -15.84 -10.94
N ALA A 88 -24.00 -16.40 -11.84
CA ALA A 88 -25.45 -16.22 -11.85
C ALA A 88 -26.20 -17.15 -10.87
N ALA A 89 -25.49 -18.08 -10.21
CA ALA A 89 -26.12 -19.08 -9.34
C ALA A 89 -26.85 -18.43 -8.15
N LYS A 90 -28.00 -19.01 -7.78
CA LYS A 90 -28.80 -18.54 -6.64
C LYS A 90 -28.05 -18.71 -5.30
N ARG A 91 -27.24 -19.78 -5.17
CA ARG A 91 -26.50 -20.10 -3.93
C ARG A 91 -25.17 -19.33 -3.88
N GLY A 92 -24.91 -18.66 -2.76
CA GLY A 92 -23.66 -17.90 -2.54
C GLY A 92 -22.41 -18.77 -2.55
N SER A 93 -22.46 -19.98 -1.99
CA SER A 93 -21.31 -20.91 -2.01
C SER A 93 -20.83 -21.27 -3.41
N THR A 94 -21.75 -21.42 -4.37
CA THR A 94 -21.43 -21.65 -5.78
C THR A 94 -20.76 -20.41 -6.40
N ARG A 95 -21.27 -19.21 -6.12
CA ARG A 95 -20.66 -17.96 -6.60
C ARG A 95 -19.26 -17.74 -6.01
N ILE A 96 -19.07 -18.02 -4.72
CA ILE A 96 -17.75 -17.94 -4.06
C ILE A 96 -16.76 -18.90 -4.73
N ALA A 97 -17.14 -20.16 -4.95
CA ALA A 97 -16.28 -21.13 -5.62
C ALA A 97 -15.91 -20.70 -7.05
N ALA A 98 -16.87 -20.10 -7.77
CA ALA A 98 -16.64 -19.55 -9.11
C ALA A 98 -15.69 -18.34 -9.09
N LEU A 99 -15.82 -17.43 -8.12
CA LEU A 99 -14.90 -16.30 -7.94
C LEU A 99 -13.48 -16.78 -7.59
N ASP A 100 -13.34 -17.75 -6.68
CA ASP A 100 -12.05 -18.36 -6.34
C ASP A 100 -11.42 -19.05 -7.57
N GLY A 101 -12.23 -19.76 -8.37
CA GLY A 101 -11.79 -20.37 -9.63
C GLY A 101 -11.32 -19.32 -10.65
N ALA A 102 -12.09 -18.24 -10.81
CA ALA A 102 -11.77 -17.14 -11.71
C ALA A 102 -10.45 -16.46 -11.32
N LEU A 103 -10.22 -16.20 -10.03
CA LEU A 103 -8.94 -15.65 -9.55
C LEU A 103 -7.77 -16.58 -9.87
N LYS A 104 -7.92 -17.89 -9.65
CA LYS A 104 -6.85 -18.86 -9.94
C LYS A 104 -6.48 -18.86 -11.42
N LEU A 105 -7.46 -18.80 -12.31
CA LEU A 105 -7.21 -18.75 -13.76
C LEU A 105 -6.54 -17.42 -14.14
N LEU A 106 -7.14 -16.29 -13.75
CA LEU A 106 -6.69 -14.96 -14.15
C LEU A 106 -5.34 -14.55 -13.55
N ARG A 107 -4.91 -15.16 -12.44
CA ARG A 107 -3.58 -14.93 -11.85
C ARG A 107 -2.50 -15.84 -12.44
N LYS A 108 -2.90 -16.99 -13.00
CA LYS A 108 -1.95 -17.97 -13.52
C LYS A 108 -1.36 -17.51 -14.84
N GLU A 109 -2.17 -16.88 -15.68
CA GLU A 109 -1.81 -16.53 -17.04
C GLU A 109 -2.50 -15.23 -17.48
N TYR A 110 -1.80 -14.43 -18.27
CA TYR A 110 -2.33 -13.22 -18.87
C TYR A 110 -3.39 -13.55 -19.93
N ALA A 111 -4.64 -13.11 -19.72
CA ALA A 111 -5.80 -13.55 -20.51
C ALA A 111 -6.64 -12.38 -21.07
N ASP A 112 -6.02 -11.43 -21.77
CA ASP A 112 -6.69 -10.22 -22.30
C ASP A 112 -7.82 -10.51 -23.30
N GLU A 113 -7.59 -11.40 -24.27
CA GLU A 113 -8.60 -11.73 -25.30
C GLU A 113 -9.90 -12.31 -24.69
N VAL A 114 -9.75 -13.18 -23.69
CA VAL A 114 -10.89 -13.80 -22.98
C VAL A 114 -11.65 -12.75 -22.18
N VAL A 115 -10.95 -11.92 -21.42
CA VAL A 115 -11.57 -10.92 -20.53
C VAL A 115 -12.23 -9.81 -21.33
N SER A 116 -11.60 -9.32 -22.40
CA SER A 116 -12.14 -8.29 -23.29
C SER A 116 -13.43 -8.77 -23.98
N GLY A 117 -13.47 -10.04 -24.41
CA GLY A 117 -14.64 -10.65 -25.05
C GLY A 117 -15.90 -10.74 -24.17
N CYS A 118 -15.77 -10.70 -22.84
CA CYS A 118 -16.90 -10.83 -21.92
C CYS A 118 -17.00 -9.73 -20.84
N THR A 119 -16.32 -8.59 -21.04
CA THR A 119 -16.19 -7.50 -20.05
C THR A 119 -17.54 -7.01 -19.50
N GLU A 120 -18.54 -6.76 -20.34
CA GLU A 120 -19.86 -6.28 -19.88
C GLU A 120 -20.54 -7.27 -18.92
N THR A 121 -20.48 -8.56 -19.25
CA THR A 121 -21.05 -9.63 -18.42
C THR A 121 -20.29 -9.74 -17.11
N ILE A 122 -18.95 -9.73 -17.15
CA ILE A 122 -18.10 -9.75 -15.94
C ILE A 122 -18.49 -8.60 -15.01
N LEU A 123 -18.51 -7.37 -15.49
CA LEU A 123 -18.78 -6.19 -14.66
C LEU A 123 -20.15 -6.25 -14.00
N SER A 124 -21.19 -6.64 -14.76
CA SER A 124 -22.56 -6.78 -14.23
C SER A 124 -22.63 -7.84 -13.11
N ARG A 125 -21.97 -8.99 -13.30
CA ARG A 125 -21.92 -10.07 -12.30
C ARG A 125 -21.15 -9.67 -11.04
N LEU A 126 -19.96 -9.08 -11.21
CA LEU A 126 -19.13 -8.65 -10.09
C LEU A 126 -19.80 -7.53 -9.28
N CYS A 127 -20.40 -6.52 -9.94
CA CYS A 127 -21.18 -5.49 -9.25
C CYS A 127 -22.33 -6.08 -8.41
N GLY A 128 -22.99 -7.13 -8.93
CA GLY A 128 -24.01 -7.87 -8.20
C GLY A 128 -23.46 -8.57 -6.95
N CYS A 129 -22.32 -9.24 -7.07
CA CYS A 129 -21.65 -9.95 -5.97
C CYS A 129 -21.14 -8.97 -4.89
N ILE A 130 -20.53 -7.85 -5.27
CA ILE A 130 -20.06 -6.81 -4.33
C ILE A 130 -21.24 -6.20 -3.56
N LYS A 131 -22.39 -6.02 -4.22
CA LYS A 131 -23.56 -5.39 -3.59
C LYS A 131 -24.34 -6.32 -2.66
N LYS A 132 -24.50 -7.59 -3.04
CA LYS A 132 -25.43 -8.52 -2.37
C LYS A 132 -24.75 -9.69 -1.66
N GLY A 133 -23.49 -9.95 -1.99
CA GLY A 133 -22.71 -11.04 -1.41
C GLY A 133 -22.40 -10.81 0.06
N ASP A 134 -22.06 -11.89 0.75
CA ASP A 134 -21.47 -11.80 2.08
C ASP A 134 -20.04 -11.22 1.99
N ALA A 135 -19.38 -11.07 3.15
CA ALA A 135 -18.07 -10.43 3.18
C ALA A 135 -17.02 -11.16 2.32
N LYS A 136 -17.04 -12.50 2.31
CA LYS A 136 -16.10 -13.30 1.52
C LYS A 136 -16.39 -13.15 0.02
N GLU A 137 -17.65 -13.30 -0.37
CA GLU A 137 -18.08 -13.14 -1.76
C GLU A 137 -17.76 -11.73 -2.30
N ALA A 138 -18.03 -10.69 -1.51
CA ALA A 138 -17.81 -9.31 -1.93
C ALA A 138 -16.32 -8.95 -2.06
N VAL A 139 -15.46 -9.44 -1.15
CA VAL A 139 -14.00 -9.26 -1.25
C VAL A 139 -13.46 -9.97 -2.48
N LEU A 140 -13.82 -11.25 -2.69
CA LEU A 140 -13.39 -12.00 -3.88
C LEU A 140 -13.86 -11.33 -5.17
N ALA A 141 -15.08 -10.78 -5.19
CA ALA A 141 -15.57 -10.05 -6.35
C ALA A 141 -14.80 -8.75 -6.62
N CYS A 142 -14.35 -8.04 -5.57
CA CYS A 142 -13.43 -6.90 -5.73
C CYS A 142 -12.06 -7.36 -6.25
N ASP A 143 -11.55 -8.50 -5.79
CA ASP A 143 -10.28 -9.06 -6.26
C ASP A 143 -10.34 -9.43 -7.73
N VAL A 144 -11.39 -10.15 -8.16
CA VAL A 144 -11.59 -10.50 -9.57
C VAL A 144 -11.70 -9.22 -10.41
N LEU A 145 -12.46 -8.22 -9.94
CA LEU A 145 -12.57 -6.94 -10.63
C LEU A 145 -11.21 -6.25 -10.78
N GLY A 146 -10.38 -6.26 -9.73
CA GLY A 146 -9.05 -5.69 -9.80
C GLY A 146 -8.13 -6.41 -10.78
N VAL A 147 -8.13 -7.75 -10.80
CA VAL A 147 -7.35 -8.53 -11.76
C VAL A 147 -7.84 -8.31 -13.20
N VAL A 148 -9.16 -8.18 -13.41
CA VAL A 148 -9.75 -7.82 -14.71
C VAL A 148 -9.24 -6.46 -15.19
N LEU A 149 -9.25 -5.43 -14.33
CA LEU A 149 -8.74 -4.10 -14.67
C LEU A 149 -7.24 -4.13 -15.00
N ILE A 150 -6.44 -4.89 -14.24
CA ILE A 150 -5.00 -5.07 -14.49
C ILE A 150 -4.74 -5.82 -15.80
N THR A 151 -5.62 -6.75 -16.16
CA THR A 151 -5.50 -7.53 -17.40
C THR A 151 -5.79 -6.66 -18.62
N LEU A 152 -6.87 -5.88 -18.59
CA LEU A 152 -7.28 -5.05 -19.73
C LEU A 152 -6.40 -3.81 -19.94
N GLY A 153 -5.75 -3.30 -18.89
CA GLY A 153 -4.89 -2.11 -19.00
C GLY A 153 -5.68 -0.81 -19.17
N SER A 154 -5.03 0.31 -19.50
CA SER A 154 -5.69 1.61 -19.61
C SER A 154 -5.92 1.99 -21.08
N PRO A 155 -7.15 2.37 -21.50
CA PRO A 155 -8.41 2.31 -20.75
C PRO A 155 -9.01 0.89 -20.73
N ALA A 156 -9.31 0.36 -19.54
CA ALA A 156 -9.86 -0.99 -19.39
C ALA A 156 -11.33 -1.04 -19.80
N LEU A 157 -12.04 0.08 -19.62
CA LEU A 157 -13.48 0.15 -19.77
C LEU A 157 -13.85 1.27 -20.74
N SER A 158 -14.94 1.08 -21.49
CA SER A 158 -15.61 2.19 -22.16
C SER A 158 -16.19 3.16 -21.14
N ALA A 159 -16.42 4.42 -21.54
CA ALA A 159 -16.99 5.44 -20.66
C ALA A 159 -18.31 4.99 -19.99
N GLY A 160 -19.20 4.31 -20.72
CA GLY A 160 -20.45 3.79 -20.17
C GLY A 160 -20.25 2.66 -19.15
N GLN A 161 -19.30 1.75 -19.41
CA GLN A 161 -18.95 0.67 -18.48
C GLN A 161 -18.30 1.21 -17.21
N TYR A 162 -17.43 2.21 -17.33
CA TYR A 162 -16.81 2.89 -16.21
C TYR A 162 -17.86 3.53 -15.28
N GLU A 163 -18.72 4.40 -15.83
CA GLU A 163 -19.76 5.09 -15.06
C GLU A 163 -20.74 4.11 -14.39
N TYR A 164 -21.15 3.08 -15.13
CA TYR A 164 -21.98 2.01 -14.58
C TYR A 164 -21.29 1.33 -13.40
N CYS A 165 -20.04 0.91 -13.56
CA CYS A 165 -19.35 0.10 -12.57
C CYS A 165 -19.00 0.95 -11.33
N VAL A 166 -18.42 2.14 -11.49
CA VAL A 166 -18.08 3.05 -10.38
C VAL A 166 -19.33 3.40 -9.58
N GLY A 167 -20.42 3.76 -10.26
CA GLY A 167 -21.69 4.10 -9.59
C GLY A 167 -22.29 2.93 -8.80
N ASN A 168 -22.14 1.68 -9.25
CA ASN A 168 -22.60 0.50 -8.50
C ASN A 168 -21.66 0.17 -7.34
N VAL A 169 -20.35 0.25 -7.53
CA VAL A 169 -19.35 -0.07 -6.49
C VAL A 169 -19.36 0.97 -5.37
N GLN A 170 -19.47 2.27 -5.68
CA GLN A 170 -19.63 3.33 -4.67
C GLN A 170 -20.93 3.19 -3.86
N ARG A 171 -22.05 2.81 -4.51
CA ARG A 171 -23.30 2.50 -3.78
C ARG A 171 -23.11 1.29 -2.88
N SER A 172 -22.34 0.30 -3.32
CA SER A 172 -22.03 -0.88 -2.51
C SER A 172 -21.21 -0.49 -1.27
N TYR A 173 -20.20 0.38 -1.40
CA TYR A 173 -19.45 0.93 -0.26
C TYR A 173 -20.37 1.51 0.82
N ALA A 174 -21.37 2.32 0.43
CA ALA A 174 -22.30 2.95 1.35
C ALA A 174 -23.22 1.93 2.06
N SER A 175 -23.59 0.84 1.39
CA SER A 175 -24.48 -0.19 1.94
C SER A 175 -23.78 -1.29 2.73
N GLN A 176 -22.48 -1.50 2.52
CA GLN A 176 -21.72 -2.59 3.12
C GLN A 176 -21.47 -2.35 4.61
N ARG A 177 -21.51 -3.42 5.40
CA ARG A 177 -21.31 -3.38 6.86
C ARG A 177 -19.91 -3.85 7.27
N SER A 178 -19.29 -4.73 6.50
CA SER A 178 -17.95 -5.23 6.81
C SER A 178 -16.91 -4.15 6.49
N PRO A 179 -16.04 -3.80 7.44
CA PRO A 179 -14.96 -2.84 7.19
C PRO A 179 -13.94 -3.40 6.19
N GLN A 180 -13.70 -4.71 6.17
CA GLN A 180 -12.82 -5.37 5.20
C GLN A 180 -13.35 -5.21 3.76
N VAL A 181 -14.66 -5.40 3.57
CA VAL A 181 -15.28 -5.17 2.24
C VAL A 181 -15.16 -3.70 1.84
N LYS A 182 -15.42 -2.76 2.76
CA LYS A 182 -15.26 -1.33 2.48
C LYS A 182 -13.83 -0.95 2.09
N SER A 183 -12.86 -1.45 2.86
CA SER A 183 -11.43 -1.27 2.57
C SER A 183 -11.10 -1.76 1.17
N ARG A 184 -11.52 -2.99 0.82
CA ARG A 184 -11.26 -3.54 -0.51
C ARG A 184 -11.99 -2.78 -1.61
N ILE A 185 -13.21 -2.33 -1.38
CA ILE A 185 -13.94 -1.46 -2.31
C ILE A 185 -13.16 -0.15 -2.56
N ALA A 186 -12.59 0.48 -1.54
CA ALA A 186 -11.80 1.69 -1.72
C ALA A 186 -10.58 1.45 -2.62
N THR A 187 -9.86 0.34 -2.41
CA THR A 187 -8.70 -0.01 -3.25
C THR A 187 -9.09 -0.32 -4.71
N VAL A 188 -10.19 -1.04 -4.96
CA VAL A 188 -10.62 -1.34 -6.33
C VAL A 188 -11.18 -0.11 -7.03
N LEU A 189 -11.84 0.81 -6.32
CA LEU A 189 -12.26 2.11 -6.88
C LEU A 189 -11.06 2.97 -7.29
N ALA A 190 -9.97 2.95 -6.52
CA ALA A 190 -8.72 3.59 -6.92
C ALA A 190 -8.19 3.00 -8.24
N LEU A 191 -8.15 1.67 -8.31
CA LEU A 191 -7.69 0.95 -9.50
C LEU A 191 -8.60 1.20 -10.71
N MET A 192 -9.90 1.33 -10.50
CA MET A 192 -10.85 1.74 -11.54
C MET A 192 -10.56 3.14 -12.03
N ALA A 193 -10.44 4.13 -11.15
CA ALA A 193 -10.11 5.50 -11.56
C ALA A 193 -8.79 5.56 -12.33
N PHE A 194 -7.86 4.66 -12.01
CA PHE A 194 -6.57 4.58 -12.67
C PHE A 194 -6.58 3.87 -14.03
N LEU A 195 -7.09 2.64 -14.10
CA LEU A 195 -7.04 1.80 -15.29
C LEU A 195 -8.35 1.84 -16.09
N GLY A 196 -9.47 2.06 -15.42
CA GLY A 196 -10.81 1.98 -15.99
C GLY A 196 -11.11 3.02 -17.07
N CYS A 197 -10.52 4.21 -16.98
CA CYS A 197 -10.70 5.25 -18.00
C CYS A 197 -9.42 6.08 -18.16
N ASP A 198 -9.20 6.62 -19.36
CA ASP A 198 -8.09 7.53 -19.66
C ASP A 198 -8.54 8.99 -19.49
N ASP A 199 -8.98 9.34 -18.28
CA ASP A 199 -9.49 10.68 -17.95
C ASP A 199 -9.03 11.13 -16.55
N ASP A 200 -8.17 12.14 -16.52
CA ASP A 200 -7.63 12.71 -15.28
C ASP A 200 -8.70 13.33 -14.38
N THR A 201 -9.83 13.77 -14.95
CA THR A 201 -10.94 14.28 -14.15
C THR A 201 -11.52 13.20 -13.24
N LYS A 202 -11.53 11.94 -13.71
CA LYS A 202 -12.01 10.79 -12.95
C LYS A 202 -11.07 10.39 -11.81
N VAL A 203 -9.77 10.56 -12.01
CA VAL A 203 -8.78 10.43 -10.93
C VAL A 203 -9.03 11.47 -9.85
N HIS A 204 -9.24 12.73 -10.25
CA HIS A 204 -9.52 13.81 -9.30
C HIS A 204 -10.84 13.59 -8.54
N GLU A 205 -11.92 13.25 -9.24
CA GLU A 205 -13.21 12.89 -8.63
C GLU A 205 -13.06 11.76 -7.61
N MET A 206 -12.22 10.76 -7.90
CA MET A 206 -11.96 9.65 -6.98
C MET A 206 -11.17 10.08 -5.74
N VAL A 207 -10.18 10.96 -5.90
CA VAL A 207 -9.45 11.55 -4.78
C VAL A 207 -10.39 12.36 -3.88
N GLU A 208 -11.27 13.19 -4.44
CA GLU A 208 -12.28 13.92 -3.68
C GLU A 208 -13.24 12.98 -2.94
N TRP A 209 -13.65 11.89 -3.61
CA TRP A 209 -14.48 10.87 -2.99
C TRP A 209 -13.77 10.22 -1.79
N MET A 210 -12.50 9.85 -1.92
CA MET A 210 -11.68 9.29 -0.84
C MET A 210 -11.52 10.28 0.31
N ARG A 211 -11.18 11.54 0.02
CA ARG A 211 -11.08 12.62 1.00
C ARG A 211 -12.37 12.76 1.82
N ALA A 212 -13.51 12.81 1.14
CA ALA A 212 -14.80 12.93 1.81
C ALA A 212 -15.10 11.75 2.75
N ARG A 213 -14.59 10.55 2.49
CA ARG A 213 -14.75 9.39 3.38
C ARG A 213 -13.72 9.41 4.51
N ALA A 214 -12.48 9.79 4.23
CA ALA A 214 -11.44 9.97 5.23
C ALA A 214 -11.82 10.99 6.31
N ALA A 215 -12.51 12.07 5.93
CA ALA A 215 -12.99 13.10 6.86
C ALA A 215 -13.97 12.57 7.92
N HIS A 216 -14.60 11.42 7.68
CA HIS A 216 -15.50 10.78 8.64
C HIS A 216 -14.82 9.72 9.52
N ILE A 217 -13.53 9.43 9.28
CA ILE A 217 -12.78 8.42 10.04
C ILE A 217 -12.17 9.06 11.28
N ASP A 218 -12.57 8.55 12.44
CA ASP A 218 -12.08 8.97 13.74
C ASP A 218 -11.15 7.92 14.35
N LEU A 219 -9.86 8.02 14.03
CA LEU A 219 -8.82 7.14 14.54
C LEU A 219 -8.55 7.32 16.05
N SER A 220 -9.03 8.40 16.69
CA SER A 220 -8.85 8.58 18.14
C SER A 220 -9.64 7.53 18.96
N LYS A 221 -10.66 6.93 18.34
CA LYS A 221 -11.51 5.89 18.94
C LYS A 221 -10.99 4.47 18.73
N THR A 222 -9.89 4.27 18.00
CA THR A 222 -9.34 2.93 17.77
C THR A 222 -8.51 2.50 18.98
N GLU A 223 -9.06 1.60 19.78
CA GLU A 223 -8.41 1.08 20.98
C GLU A 223 -7.78 -0.30 20.75
N LYS A 224 -8.20 -1.01 19.69
CA LYS A 224 -7.81 -2.40 19.41
C LYS A 224 -7.36 -2.60 17.97
N GLU A 225 -6.56 -3.64 17.79
CA GLU A 225 -6.18 -4.11 16.46
C GLU A 225 -7.41 -4.65 15.70
N GLY A 226 -7.55 -4.29 14.43
CA GLY A 226 -8.68 -4.69 13.59
C GLY A 226 -9.95 -3.86 13.76
N ASP A 227 -9.91 -2.72 14.47
CA ASP A 227 -11.05 -1.81 14.59
C ASP A 227 -11.56 -1.33 13.22
N SER A 228 -12.88 -1.19 13.09
CA SER A 228 -13.55 -0.85 11.83
C SER A 228 -13.01 0.42 11.17
N GLU A 229 -12.74 1.46 11.97
CA GLU A 229 -12.16 2.74 11.48
C GLU A 229 -10.75 2.53 10.94
N SER A 230 -9.92 1.73 11.62
CA SER A 230 -8.55 1.43 11.20
C SER A 230 -8.51 0.70 9.86
N VAL A 231 -9.38 -0.31 9.68
CA VAL A 231 -9.44 -1.11 8.45
C VAL A 231 -9.99 -0.28 7.28
N GLN A 232 -10.98 0.58 7.51
CA GLN A 232 -11.48 1.49 6.47
C GLN A 232 -10.44 2.53 6.06
N CYS A 233 -9.70 3.07 7.05
CA CYS A 233 -8.62 4.01 6.81
C CYS A 233 -7.52 3.40 5.95
N GLU A 234 -7.12 2.15 6.23
CA GLU A 234 -6.13 1.42 5.44
C GLU A 234 -6.50 1.40 3.95
N GLY A 235 -7.71 0.96 3.59
CA GLY A 235 -8.10 0.86 2.18
C GLY A 235 -8.21 2.21 1.47
N ILE A 236 -8.61 3.26 2.20
CA ILE A 236 -8.64 4.63 1.66
C ILE A 236 -7.22 5.15 1.45
N LEU A 237 -6.32 4.96 2.42
CA LEU A 237 -4.92 5.37 2.31
C LEU A 237 -4.22 4.61 1.19
N ASP A 238 -4.39 3.29 1.07
CA ASP A 238 -3.83 2.50 -0.02
C ASP A 238 -4.32 3.00 -1.38
N GLY A 239 -5.62 3.19 -1.52
CA GLY A 239 -6.23 3.70 -2.76
C GLY A 239 -5.72 5.10 -3.12
N TRP A 240 -5.66 6.01 -2.15
CA TRP A 240 -5.17 7.36 -2.37
C TRP A 240 -3.67 7.36 -2.68
N THR A 241 -2.88 6.52 -2.00
CA THR A 241 -1.44 6.34 -2.25
C THR A 241 -1.18 5.87 -3.68
N LEU A 242 -1.98 4.93 -4.19
CA LEU A 242 -1.92 4.54 -5.60
C LEU A 242 -2.13 5.74 -6.52
N LEU A 243 -3.22 6.47 -6.35
CA LEU A 243 -3.56 7.62 -7.23
C LEU A 243 -2.50 8.72 -7.15
N SER A 244 -1.94 8.95 -5.97
CA SER A 244 -0.84 9.88 -5.74
C SER A 244 0.47 9.41 -6.39
N SER A 245 0.76 8.11 -6.35
CA SER A 245 2.01 7.55 -6.91
C SER A 245 2.17 7.79 -8.40
N LEU A 246 1.10 8.17 -9.09
CA LEU A 246 1.01 8.40 -10.53
C LEU A 246 1.16 9.87 -10.91
N GLN A 247 1.17 10.77 -9.91
CA GLN A 247 1.42 12.17 -10.17
C GLN A 247 2.93 12.38 -10.40
N PRO A 248 3.32 13.26 -11.33
CA PRO A 248 4.69 13.72 -11.42
C PRO A 248 5.18 14.19 -10.04
N PRO A 249 6.42 13.90 -9.63
CA PRO A 249 6.91 14.25 -8.30
C PRO A 249 6.70 15.71 -7.93
N ARG A 250 6.93 16.65 -8.87
CA ARG A 250 6.66 18.08 -8.68
C ARG A 250 5.21 18.38 -8.33
N ASP A 251 4.27 17.75 -9.01
CA ASP A 251 2.84 17.97 -8.79
C ASP A 251 2.40 17.44 -7.44
N LEU A 252 2.88 16.25 -7.09
CA LEU A 252 2.61 15.66 -5.79
C LEU A 252 3.26 16.48 -4.67
N ALA A 253 4.47 17.01 -4.89
CA ALA A 253 5.11 17.94 -3.97
C ALA A 253 4.28 19.21 -3.80
N ASP A 254 3.81 19.83 -4.88
CA ASP A 254 2.95 21.03 -4.83
C ASP A 254 1.65 20.78 -4.04
N ILE A 255 0.99 19.64 -4.27
CA ILE A 255 -0.22 19.24 -3.55
C ILE A 255 0.06 18.96 -2.06
N THR A 256 1.30 18.61 -1.72
CA THR A 256 1.73 18.24 -0.36
C THR A 256 2.60 19.30 0.32
N GLN A 257 2.82 20.46 -0.32
CA GLN A 257 3.58 21.59 0.23
C GLN A 257 2.96 22.10 1.54
N SER A 258 1.65 21.97 1.70
CA SER A 258 0.99 22.21 2.97
C SER A 258 1.06 20.95 3.86
N PRO A 259 1.63 21.01 5.08
CA PRO A 259 1.47 19.96 6.08
C PRO A 259 0.00 19.72 6.48
N ALA A 260 -0.91 20.62 6.07
CA ALA A 260 -2.37 20.41 6.14
C ALA A 260 -2.96 19.72 4.91
N SER A 261 -2.14 19.05 4.08
CA SER A 261 -2.67 18.16 3.04
C SER A 261 -3.47 17.05 3.72
N ASP A 262 -4.73 16.86 3.33
CA ASP A 262 -5.60 15.85 3.96
C ASP A 262 -5.01 14.43 3.93
N LEU A 263 -4.23 14.11 2.89
CA LEU A 263 -3.51 12.84 2.80
C LEU A 263 -2.36 12.78 3.82
N TRP A 264 -1.62 13.87 4.00
CA TRP A 264 -0.57 13.98 5.01
C TRP A 264 -1.12 13.80 6.41
N ASP A 265 -2.18 14.56 6.76
CA ASP A 265 -2.84 14.46 8.06
C ASP A 265 -3.39 13.05 8.32
N LEU A 266 -4.08 12.45 7.34
CA LEU A 266 -4.63 11.10 7.48
C LEU A 266 -3.52 10.06 7.69
N ALA A 267 -2.44 10.14 6.91
CA ALA A 267 -1.31 9.24 7.04
C ALA A 267 -0.60 9.43 8.39
N PHE A 268 -0.38 10.67 8.81
CA PHE A 268 0.23 10.97 10.10
C PHE A 268 -0.61 10.43 11.27
N ARG A 269 -1.92 10.66 11.29
CA ARG A 269 -2.84 10.04 12.27
C ARG A 269 -2.81 8.50 12.20
N GLY A 270 -2.67 7.93 11.00
CA GLY A 270 -2.54 6.49 10.78
C GLY A 270 -1.29 5.88 11.42
N LEU A 271 -0.16 6.61 11.44
CA LEU A 271 1.08 6.16 12.10
C LEU A 271 0.92 5.98 13.62
N HIS A 272 0.02 6.74 14.25
CA HIS A 272 -0.32 6.59 15.67
C HIS A 272 -1.32 5.45 15.94
N GLY A 273 -1.85 4.80 14.90
CA GLY A 273 -2.82 3.72 15.02
C GLY A 273 -2.25 2.46 15.68
N GLN A 274 -3.13 1.64 16.27
CA GLN A 274 -2.73 0.39 16.92
C GLN A 274 -2.48 -0.76 15.93
N SER A 275 -3.15 -0.74 14.78
CA SER A 275 -2.96 -1.75 13.72
C SER A 275 -1.61 -1.61 13.05
N VAL A 276 -0.88 -2.73 12.92
CA VAL A 276 0.38 -2.77 12.16
C VAL A 276 0.16 -2.39 10.71
N ASP A 277 -0.88 -2.95 10.08
CA ASP A 277 -1.17 -2.73 8.66
C ASP A 277 -1.52 -1.27 8.38
N LEU A 278 -2.28 -0.62 9.28
CA LEU A 278 -2.57 0.80 9.18
C LEU A 278 -1.29 1.64 9.27
N ARG A 279 -0.43 1.37 10.26
CA ARG A 279 0.83 2.10 10.41
C ARG A 279 1.72 1.92 9.18
N SER A 280 1.79 0.69 8.65
CA SER A 280 2.62 0.37 7.50
C SER A 280 2.14 1.09 6.23
N THR A 281 0.82 1.08 6.01
CA THR A 281 0.16 1.79 4.91
C THR A 281 0.37 3.30 5.03
N ALA A 282 0.12 3.87 6.20
CA ALA A 282 0.36 5.28 6.51
C ALA A 282 1.81 5.72 6.29
N GLY A 283 2.77 4.94 6.78
CA GLY A 283 4.19 5.21 6.57
C GLY A 283 4.57 5.17 5.09
N SER A 284 3.95 4.27 4.32
CA SER A 284 4.17 4.18 2.87
C SER A 284 3.62 5.38 2.13
N SER A 285 2.44 5.88 2.52
CA SER A 285 1.88 7.13 2.01
C SER A 285 2.79 8.33 2.30
N LEU A 286 3.31 8.43 3.53
CA LEU A 286 4.22 9.51 3.93
C LEU A 286 5.55 9.46 3.17
N ALA A 287 6.17 8.28 3.05
CA ALA A 287 7.38 8.11 2.25
C ALA A 287 7.18 8.51 0.79
N LEU A 288 6.01 8.22 0.19
CA LEU A 288 5.69 8.67 -1.16
C LEU A 288 5.66 10.19 -1.29
N MET A 289 5.01 10.88 -0.34
CA MET A 289 4.92 12.34 -0.35
C MET A 289 6.29 12.99 -0.09
N LEU A 290 7.09 12.41 0.80
CA LEU A 290 8.47 12.85 1.05
C LEU A 290 9.35 12.64 -0.18
N GLU A 291 9.32 11.46 -0.80
CA GLU A 291 10.03 11.17 -2.05
C GLU A 291 9.70 12.21 -3.14
N ALA A 292 8.42 12.56 -3.25
CA ALA A 292 7.97 13.55 -4.22
C ALA A 292 8.56 14.93 -3.97
N LYS A 293 8.57 15.39 -2.70
CA LYS A 293 9.19 16.66 -2.30
C LYS A 293 10.69 16.68 -2.62
N TRP A 294 11.41 15.63 -2.24
CA TRP A 294 12.83 15.47 -2.56
C TRP A 294 13.13 15.57 -4.05
N ARG A 295 12.27 15.00 -4.91
CA ARG A 295 12.42 15.02 -6.37
C ARG A 295 11.91 16.29 -7.05
N ALA A 296 11.14 17.12 -6.35
CA ALA A 296 10.59 18.35 -6.89
C ALA A 296 11.53 19.55 -6.75
N GLU A 297 12.49 19.46 -5.82
CA GLU A 297 13.40 20.54 -5.47
C GLU A 297 14.61 20.60 -6.42
N ASP A 298 14.71 21.70 -7.16
CA ASP A 298 15.94 22.13 -7.84
C ASP A 298 16.87 22.78 -6.78
N SER A 299 17.59 21.93 -6.04
CA SER A 299 18.84 22.19 -5.29
C SER A 299 19.00 23.36 -4.29
N ASP A 300 18.03 24.23 -3.98
CA ASP A 300 18.29 25.37 -3.06
C ASP A 300 17.19 25.72 -2.04
N THR A 301 16.03 25.03 -2.03
CA THR A 301 15.07 25.14 -0.91
C THR A 301 15.59 24.25 0.21
N THR A 302 15.99 24.85 1.33
CA THR A 302 16.83 24.14 2.30
C THR A 302 16.07 22.99 2.95
N LEU A 303 16.69 21.80 2.89
CA LEU A 303 16.53 20.65 3.79
C LEU A 303 16.07 21.00 5.22
N GLN A 304 16.45 22.18 5.71
CA GLN A 304 16.08 22.79 6.99
C GLN A 304 14.59 23.14 7.14
N GLU A 305 13.90 23.58 6.09
CA GLU A 305 12.46 23.86 6.08
C GLU A 305 11.65 22.54 6.03
N LEU A 306 12.14 21.56 5.28
CA LEU A 306 11.64 20.18 5.34
C LEU A 306 11.90 19.53 6.70
N GLU A 307 13.02 19.82 7.37
CA GLU A 307 13.34 19.28 8.70
C GLU A 307 12.46 19.86 9.82
N ALA A 308 12.11 21.15 9.77
CA ALA A 308 11.34 21.82 10.81
C ALA A 308 9.86 21.38 10.85
N VAL A 309 9.25 21.11 9.69
CA VAL A 309 7.85 20.63 9.58
C VAL A 309 7.73 19.12 9.83
N ARG A 310 8.86 18.38 9.82
CA ARG A 310 8.92 16.90 9.77
C ARG A 310 9.45 16.26 11.05
N SER A 311 9.72 17.04 12.10
CA SER A 311 10.45 16.53 13.28
C SER A 311 9.66 15.47 14.07
N GLU A 312 8.33 15.62 14.19
CA GLU A 312 7.49 14.67 14.89
C GLU A 312 7.25 13.40 14.05
N GLU A 313 6.96 13.54 12.76
CA GLU A 313 6.82 12.43 11.82
C GLU A 313 8.10 11.59 11.77
N MET A 314 9.26 12.22 11.60
CA MET A 314 10.55 11.51 11.59
C MET A 314 10.84 10.85 12.93
N ALA A 315 10.53 11.50 14.04
CA ALA A 315 10.71 10.90 15.36
C ALA A 315 9.87 9.63 15.50
N LEU A 316 8.63 9.65 15.02
CA LEU A 316 7.75 8.48 15.04
C LEU A 316 8.21 7.37 14.09
N LEU A 317 8.62 7.71 12.86
CA LEU A 317 9.20 6.75 11.91
C LEU A 317 10.46 6.08 12.47
N ARG A 318 11.36 6.86 13.09
CA ARG A 318 12.54 6.33 13.80
C ARG A 318 12.15 5.45 14.99
N GLN A 319 11.13 5.83 15.74
CA GLN A 319 10.63 5.02 16.85
C GLN A 319 10.09 3.67 16.37
N LEU A 320 9.39 3.64 15.23
CA LEU A 320 8.82 2.42 14.62
C LEU A 320 9.86 1.55 13.92
N GLY A 321 10.91 2.15 13.33
CA GLY A 321 12.06 1.43 12.77
C GLY A 321 13.07 0.96 13.81
N GLY A 322 13.03 1.51 15.03
CA GLY A 322 13.96 1.23 16.12
C GLY A 322 13.72 -0.09 16.86
N SER A 323 14.76 -0.58 17.55
CA SER A 323 14.76 -1.91 18.17
C SER A 323 13.99 -2.02 19.51
N ASN A 324 13.72 -0.92 20.24
CA ASN A 324 13.44 -1.01 21.68
C ASN A 324 12.20 -0.28 22.22
N THR A 325 11.36 0.36 21.40
CA THR A 325 10.40 1.34 21.95
C THR A 325 8.92 0.96 21.89
N GLN A 326 8.51 -0.03 21.09
CA GLN A 326 7.15 -0.57 21.17
C GLN A 326 7.18 -2.08 21.00
N ARG A 327 6.84 -2.81 22.08
CA ARG A 327 6.19 -4.10 21.90
C ARG A 327 4.75 -3.78 21.51
N THR A 328 4.45 -3.77 20.21
CA THR A 328 3.06 -3.90 19.78
C THR A 328 2.53 -5.17 20.43
N ARG A 329 1.58 -5.02 21.37
CA ARG A 329 1.05 -6.18 22.11
C ARG A 329 0.42 -7.14 21.10
N GLY A 330 0.89 -8.38 21.07
CA GLY A 330 0.29 -9.42 20.22
C GLY A 330 1.15 -9.86 19.03
N LEU A 331 2.20 -9.12 18.66
CA LEU A 331 3.07 -9.52 17.54
C LEU A 331 4.11 -10.57 17.95
N THR A 332 4.33 -11.51 17.04
CA THR A 332 5.42 -12.46 17.10
C THR A 332 6.78 -11.77 16.84
N LYS A 333 7.87 -12.46 17.18
CA LYS A 333 9.23 -11.96 16.91
C LYS A 333 9.47 -11.73 15.42
N ASP A 334 8.92 -12.59 14.58
CA ASP A 334 9.08 -12.52 13.12
C ASP A 334 8.27 -11.36 12.53
N GLU A 335 7.03 -11.14 12.98
CA GLU A 335 6.21 -9.98 12.55
C GLU A 335 6.82 -8.64 13.00
N LEU A 336 7.45 -8.59 14.18
CA LEU A 336 8.19 -7.41 14.62
C LEU A 336 9.44 -7.16 13.76
N LYS A 337 10.16 -8.22 13.38
CA LYS A 337 11.29 -8.13 12.45
C LYS A 337 10.82 -7.63 11.09
N GLU A 338 9.71 -8.21 10.61
CA GLU A 338 8.77 -7.73 9.58
C GLU A 338 8.66 -6.20 9.55
N GLN A 339 7.87 -5.72 10.50
CA GLN A 339 7.50 -4.33 10.67
C GLN A 339 8.74 -3.42 10.69
N ARG A 340 9.77 -3.76 11.46
CA ARG A 340 11.00 -2.95 11.55
C ARG A 340 11.76 -2.87 10.23
N ALA A 341 11.77 -3.95 9.44
CA ALA A 341 12.39 -3.92 8.11
C ALA A 341 11.66 -2.93 7.21
N THR A 342 10.32 -2.98 7.17
CA THR A 342 9.51 -2.04 6.40
C THR A 342 9.71 -0.59 6.87
N PHE A 343 9.68 -0.32 8.18
CA PHE A 343 9.88 1.04 8.69
C PHE A 343 11.31 1.58 8.50
N ARG A 344 12.33 0.72 8.46
CA ARG A 344 13.69 1.13 8.12
C ARG A 344 13.78 1.60 6.66
N GLN A 345 13.10 0.94 5.74
CA GLN A 345 13.04 1.37 4.33
C GLN A 345 12.22 2.65 4.15
N ILE A 346 11.06 2.76 4.83
CA ILE A 346 10.27 4.00 4.86
C ILE A 346 11.12 5.16 5.38
N LEU A 347 11.90 4.92 6.43
CA LEU A 347 12.81 5.91 7.00
C LEU A 347 13.94 6.30 6.03
N GLU A 348 14.54 5.33 5.32
CA GLU A 348 15.56 5.59 4.29
C GLU A 348 15.04 6.57 3.22
N VAL A 349 13.83 6.34 2.70
CA VAL A 349 13.18 7.24 1.73
C VAL A 349 12.89 8.60 2.36
N ALA A 350 12.38 8.60 3.59
CA ALA A 350 12.07 9.84 4.29
C ALA A 350 13.32 10.72 4.52
N GLU A 351 14.47 10.11 4.83
CA GLU A 351 15.74 10.80 5.12
C GLU A 351 16.54 11.17 3.87
N THR A 352 16.46 10.39 2.79
CA THR A 352 17.36 10.54 1.62
C THR A 352 16.65 10.85 0.31
N GLY A 353 15.32 10.74 0.27
CA GLY A 353 14.53 10.84 -0.96
C GLY A 353 14.72 9.69 -1.94
N SER A 354 15.50 8.67 -1.57
CA SER A 354 15.83 7.50 -2.38
C SER A 354 15.58 6.21 -1.61
N CYS A 355 15.32 5.12 -2.32
CA CYS A 355 15.25 3.78 -1.75
C CYS A 355 16.30 2.89 -2.42
N SER A 356 16.87 1.96 -1.64
CA SER A 356 17.65 0.86 -2.17
C SER A 356 16.86 0.10 -3.26
N PRO A 357 17.43 -0.12 -4.47
CA PRO A 357 16.70 -0.74 -5.56
C PRO A 357 16.28 -2.18 -5.23
N PHE A 358 15.00 -2.49 -5.44
CA PHE A 358 14.48 -3.85 -5.32
C PHE A 358 14.75 -4.63 -6.59
N LYS A 359 15.62 -5.64 -6.51
CA LYS A 359 16.09 -6.44 -7.65
C LYS A 359 15.35 -7.76 -7.73
N PHE A 360 15.01 -8.19 -8.94
CA PHE A 360 14.49 -9.54 -9.19
C PHE A 360 14.97 -10.03 -10.55
N TYR A 361 15.07 -11.36 -10.68
CA TYR A 361 15.60 -12.01 -11.87
C TYR A 361 14.47 -12.66 -12.66
N MET A 362 14.40 -12.36 -13.96
CA MET A 362 13.38 -12.90 -14.86
C MET A 362 13.97 -13.89 -15.87
N GLY A 363 13.31 -15.06 -15.99
CA GLY A 363 13.54 -16.05 -17.04
C GLY A 363 14.86 -16.84 -16.93
N SER A 364 15.10 -17.71 -17.91
CA SER A 364 16.30 -18.56 -18.01
C SER A 364 17.59 -17.77 -18.28
N ARG A 365 17.48 -16.51 -18.70
CA ARG A 365 18.61 -15.62 -19.02
C ARG A 365 19.01 -14.66 -17.89
N ARG A 366 18.41 -14.76 -16.69
CA ARG A 366 18.68 -13.89 -15.52
C ARG A 366 18.73 -12.40 -15.90
N LYS A 367 17.70 -11.90 -16.61
CA LYS A 367 17.57 -10.45 -16.79
C LYS A 367 17.26 -9.85 -15.42
N GLU A 368 18.19 -9.07 -14.89
CA GLU A 368 18.02 -8.34 -13.64
C GLU A 368 17.13 -7.12 -13.91
N LEU A 369 16.01 -7.06 -13.20
CA LEU A 369 15.07 -5.95 -13.24
C LEU A 369 15.06 -5.31 -11.87
N GLN A 370 15.00 -3.98 -11.83
CA GLN A 370 15.03 -3.23 -10.58
C GLN A 370 13.89 -2.22 -10.46
N ILE A 371 13.37 -2.07 -9.25
CA ILE A 371 12.47 -0.97 -8.87
C ILE A 371 13.27 -0.01 -7.99
N ALA A 372 13.52 1.20 -8.46
CA ALA A 372 14.41 2.17 -7.82
C ALA A 372 13.68 3.41 -7.25
N THR A 373 12.35 3.42 -7.26
CA THR A 373 11.55 4.53 -6.71
C THR A 373 10.47 4.00 -5.78
N TRP A 374 10.18 4.76 -4.72
CA TRP A 374 9.11 4.46 -3.78
C TRP A 374 7.75 4.50 -4.46
N SER A 375 7.53 5.43 -5.39
CA SER A 375 6.32 5.45 -6.21
C SER A 375 6.06 4.16 -6.99
N ALA A 376 7.09 3.59 -7.64
CA ALA A 376 6.96 2.32 -8.35
C ALA A 376 6.79 1.13 -7.41
N ILE A 377 7.45 1.19 -6.25
CA ILE A 377 7.28 0.28 -5.13
C ILE A 377 5.82 0.24 -4.62
N CYS A 378 5.17 1.39 -4.42
CA CYS A 378 3.77 1.46 -3.99
C CYS A 378 2.83 0.79 -5.01
N ARG A 379 3.10 1.00 -6.30
CA ARG A 379 2.33 0.36 -7.38
C ARG A 379 2.55 -1.15 -7.40
N TYR A 380 3.80 -1.59 -7.22
CA TYR A 380 4.14 -3.01 -7.15
C TYR A 380 3.37 -3.72 -6.03
N GLU A 381 3.32 -3.15 -4.82
CA GLU A 381 2.60 -3.77 -3.70
C GLU A 381 1.09 -3.82 -3.92
N LEU A 382 0.51 -2.78 -4.52
CA LEU A 382 -0.90 -2.85 -4.88
C LEU A 382 -1.16 -3.96 -5.90
N LEU A 383 -0.36 -4.05 -6.97
CA LEU A 383 -0.49 -5.11 -7.98
C LEU A 383 -0.33 -6.49 -7.36
N LYS A 384 0.66 -6.66 -6.49
CA LYS A 384 0.89 -7.89 -5.73
C LYS A 384 -0.30 -8.24 -4.84
N SER A 385 -1.00 -7.27 -4.26
CA SER A 385 -2.22 -7.52 -3.47
C SER A 385 -3.37 -8.13 -4.30
N PHE A 386 -3.41 -7.87 -5.61
CA PHE A 386 -4.42 -8.44 -6.53
C PHE A 386 -3.94 -9.73 -7.19
N LEU A 387 -2.68 -9.77 -7.65
CA LEU A 387 -2.12 -10.88 -8.42
C LEU A 387 -1.56 -12.00 -7.54
N GLN A 388 -1.11 -11.68 -6.32
CA GLN A 388 -0.53 -12.61 -5.35
C GLN A 388 0.57 -13.48 -5.99
N GLY A 389 0.49 -14.82 -5.85
CA GLY A 389 1.43 -15.76 -6.49
C GLY A 389 1.47 -15.68 -8.03
N GLY A 390 0.51 -14.98 -8.66
CA GLY A 390 0.48 -14.68 -10.09
C GLY A 390 1.35 -13.51 -10.52
N MET A 391 2.02 -12.81 -9.59
CA MET A 391 2.82 -11.62 -9.93
C MET A 391 3.90 -11.93 -10.97
N LEU A 392 4.65 -13.02 -10.81
CA LEU A 392 5.75 -13.36 -11.72
C LEU A 392 5.29 -13.65 -13.17
N PRO A 393 4.30 -14.54 -13.42
CA PRO A 393 3.75 -14.72 -14.76
C PRO A 393 3.25 -13.42 -15.40
N HIS A 394 2.55 -12.59 -14.64
CA HIS A 394 2.08 -11.30 -15.17
C HIS A 394 3.22 -10.33 -15.45
N MET A 395 4.28 -10.31 -14.64
CA MET A 395 5.45 -9.50 -14.96
C MET A 395 6.16 -9.96 -16.24
N GLN A 396 6.08 -11.24 -16.58
CA GLN A 396 6.63 -11.79 -17.83
C GLN A 396 5.74 -11.43 -19.03
N ASP A 397 4.45 -11.74 -18.93
CA ASP A 397 3.57 -11.78 -20.10
C ASP A 397 2.61 -10.59 -20.19
N ASN A 398 2.27 -9.93 -19.07
CA ASN A 398 1.31 -8.83 -19.05
C ASN A 398 2.03 -7.47 -19.27
N PRO A 399 1.82 -6.80 -20.43
CA PRO A 399 2.47 -5.52 -20.73
C PRO A 399 2.01 -4.37 -19.83
N VAL A 400 0.79 -4.44 -19.29
CA VAL A 400 0.25 -3.47 -18.33
C VAL A 400 1.08 -3.49 -17.05
N VAL A 401 1.28 -4.67 -16.46
CA VAL A 401 2.05 -4.83 -15.22
C VAL A 401 3.48 -4.32 -15.40
N ARG A 402 4.11 -4.62 -16.53
CA ARG A 402 5.45 -4.11 -16.85
C ARG A 402 5.51 -2.58 -16.95
N ALA A 403 4.51 -1.97 -17.60
CA ALA A 403 4.42 -0.51 -17.73
C ALA A 403 4.19 0.17 -16.36
N LEU A 404 3.32 -0.38 -15.52
CA LEU A 404 2.95 0.20 -14.23
C LEU A 404 4.11 0.26 -13.23
N ILE A 405 4.93 -0.79 -13.21
CA ILE A 405 6.07 -0.93 -12.30
C ILE A 405 7.27 -0.11 -12.80
N ARG A 406 7.21 0.47 -14.02
CA ARG A 406 8.29 1.24 -14.65
C ARG A 406 9.64 0.54 -14.53
N MET A 407 9.70 -0.72 -14.94
CA MET A 407 10.94 -1.48 -14.92
C MET A 407 11.95 -0.80 -15.85
N GLU A 408 13.05 -0.32 -15.28
CA GLU A 408 14.22 0.09 -16.03
C GLU A 408 15.09 -1.14 -16.25
N ASP A 409 15.39 -1.45 -17.50
CA ASP A 409 16.35 -2.48 -17.84
C ASP A 409 17.74 -2.00 -17.43
N VAL A 410 18.45 -2.78 -16.61
CA VAL A 410 19.88 -2.53 -16.37
C VAL A 410 20.65 -3.06 -17.57
N GLU A 411 20.86 -2.22 -18.59
CA GLU A 411 21.88 -2.48 -19.59
C GLU A 411 23.26 -2.42 -18.90
N GLY A 412 23.83 -3.58 -18.55
CA GLY A 412 25.15 -3.58 -17.90
C GLY A 412 25.61 -4.85 -17.19
N ALA A 413 24.88 -5.96 -17.24
CA ALA A 413 25.47 -7.26 -16.88
C ALA A 413 26.25 -7.81 -18.08
N ASP A 414 27.49 -7.37 -18.22
CA ASP A 414 28.50 -7.93 -19.13
C ASP A 414 28.81 -9.38 -18.73
N ASN A 415 27.88 -10.29 -19.01
CA ASN A 415 28.15 -11.71 -19.04
C ASN A 415 28.76 -11.99 -20.41
N GLY A 416 30.10 -11.92 -20.47
CA GLY A 416 30.93 -12.03 -21.67
C GLY A 416 30.72 -13.28 -22.51
N PHE A 417 29.58 -13.38 -23.18
CA PHE A 417 29.27 -14.35 -24.22
C PHE A 417 28.34 -13.70 -25.26
N GLY A 418 28.95 -13.27 -26.36
CA GLY A 418 28.37 -13.26 -27.71
C GLY A 418 27.17 -12.35 -27.97
N ALA A 419 27.43 -11.27 -28.72
CA ALA A 419 26.58 -10.47 -29.62
C ALA A 419 25.03 -10.49 -29.45
N PRO A 420 24.38 -9.32 -29.48
CA PRO A 420 22.93 -9.21 -29.31
C PRO A 420 22.22 -9.83 -30.52
N ALA A 421 21.40 -10.86 -30.26
CA ALA A 421 20.32 -11.20 -31.18
C ALA A 421 19.32 -10.05 -31.14
N VAL A 422 19.31 -9.25 -32.20
CA VAL A 422 18.25 -8.29 -32.52
C VAL A 422 16.94 -9.06 -32.48
N PHE A 423 16.18 -8.90 -31.40
CA PHE A 423 14.82 -9.39 -31.33
C PHE A 423 13.94 -8.27 -31.89
N GLU A 424 13.39 -8.54 -33.07
CA GLU A 424 12.60 -7.62 -33.88
C GLU A 424 11.37 -7.13 -33.09
N GLU A 425 11.36 -5.82 -32.79
CA GLU A 425 10.24 -5.07 -32.22
C GLU A 425 8.94 -5.40 -32.95
N SER A 426 8.07 -6.20 -32.33
CA SER A 426 6.76 -6.48 -32.94
C SER A 426 5.63 -6.73 -31.94
N HIS A 427 5.79 -6.32 -30.68
CA HIS A 427 4.68 -6.28 -29.69
C HIS A 427 4.75 -5.05 -28.74
N ASP A 428 5.28 -3.92 -29.21
CA ASP A 428 5.47 -2.68 -28.43
C ASP A 428 4.39 -1.59 -28.66
N GLY A 429 3.25 -1.95 -29.25
CA GLY A 429 2.13 -1.00 -29.44
C GLY A 429 1.62 -0.42 -28.13
N PHE A 430 1.35 -1.27 -27.14
CA PHE A 430 0.79 -0.83 -25.85
C PHE A 430 1.81 -0.06 -24.98
N CYS A 431 3.08 -0.47 -24.95
CA CYS A 431 4.09 0.24 -24.14
C CYS A 431 4.41 1.63 -24.73
N THR A 432 4.44 1.75 -26.06
CA THR A 432 4.61 3.04 -26.72
C THR A 432 3.34 3.89 -26.64
N ASP A 433 2.15 3.31 -26.76
CA ASP A 433 0.89 4.04 -26.64
C ASP A 433 0.58 4.44 -25.21
N TRP A 434 0.93 3.65 -24.20
CA TRP A 434 0.85 4.06 -22.79
C TRP A 434 1.87 5.15 -22.45
N ARG A 435 3.12 5.07 -22.93
CA ARG A 435 4.11 6.17 -22.79
C ARG A 435 3.63 7.44 -23.49
N LYS A 436 2.98 7.32 -24.66
CA LYS A 436 2.32 8.43 -25.35
C LYS A 436 1.14 8.94 -24.54
N SER A 437 0.28 8.09 -23.98
CA SER A 437 -0.86 8.48 -23.14
C SER A 437 -0.39 9.13 -21.85
N GLU A 438 0.67 8.66 -21.19
CA GLU A 438 1.23 9.31 -20.00
C GLU A 438 1.89 10.65 -20.34
N LYS A 439 2.57 10.74 -21.48
CA LYS A 439 3.09 12.02 -22.02
C LYS A 439 1.96 12.98 -22.42
N VAL A 440 0.85 12.47 -22.96
CA VAL A 440 -0.36 13.23 -23.31
C VAL A 440 -1.07 13.68 -22.04
N ARG A 441 -1.16 12.83 -21.00
CA ARG A 441 -1.65 13.18 -19.66
C ARG A 441 -0.78 14.29 -19.07
N TYR A 442 0.55 14.17 -19.13
CA TYR A 442 1.48 15.20 -18.70
C TYR A 442 1.23 16.55 -19.41
N VAL A 443 1.13 16.54 -20.74
CA VAL A 443 0.90 17.76 -21.55
C VAL A 443 -0.49 18.35 -21.28
N SER A 444 -1.52 17.50 -21.16
CA SER A 444 -2.90 17.91 -20.85
C SER A 444 -3.00 18.54 -19.46
N ARG A 445 -2.39 17.91 -18.43
CA ARG A 445 -2.29 18.42 -17.06
C ARG A 445 -1.61 19.78 -17.02
N ASN A 446 -0.50 19.94 -17.74
CA ASN A 446 0.23 21.21 -17.77
C ASN A 446 -0.59 22.32 -18.47
N ARG A 447 -1.30 21.98 -19.56
CA ARG A 447 -2.15 22.92 -20.29
C ARG A 447 -3.37 23.37 -19.48
N GLN A 448 -4.08 22.46 -18.82
CA GLN A 448 -5.22 22.80 -17.97
C GLN A 448 -4.81 23.69 -16.77
N ARG A 449 -3.58 23.53 -16.26
CA ARG A 449 -3.03 24.35 -15.18
C ARG A 449 -2.69 25.77 -15.61
N GLN A 450 -2.07 25.94 -16.77
CA GLN A 450 -1.84 27.27 -17.34
C GLN A 450 -3.17 28.01 -17.53
N THR A 451 -4.24 27.32 -17.95
CA THR A 451 -5.58 27.92 -18.06
C THR A 451 -6.18 28.29 -16.69
N LYS A 452 -6.00 27.46 -15.66
CA LYS A 452 -6.47 27.78 -14.30
C LYS A 452 -5.69 28.92 -13.65
N GLN A 453 -4.36 28.98 -13.81
CA GLN A 453 -3.53 30.10 -13.34
C GLN A 453 -3.84 31.40 -14.09
N ALA A 454 -4.03 31.35 -15.41
CA ALA A 454 -4.44 32.51 -16.20
C ALA A 454 -5.81 33.06 -15.76
N ASN A 455 -6.75 32.19 -15.42
CA ASN A 455 -8.07 32.61 -14.92
C ASN A 455 -8.05 33.13 -13.48
N GLN A 456 -7.10 32.70 -12.63
CA GLN A 456 -6.92 33.26 -11.28
C GLN A 456 -6.19 34.60 -11.29
N GLY A 457 -5.26 34.82 -12.24
CA GLY A 457 -4.59 36.11 -12.44
C GLY A 457 -5.49 37.19 -13.05
N ALA A 458 -6.56 36.82 -13.76
CA ALA A 458 -7.49 37.76 -14.39
C ALA A 458 -8.54 38.37 -13.44
N PHE A 459 -8.62 37.91 -12.18
CA PHE A 459 -9.60 38.39 -11.19
C PHE A 459 -9.07 39.52 -10.28
N PHE A 460 -7.78 39.83 -10.34
CA PHE A 460 -7.18 41.00 -9.70
C PHE A 460 -6.74 42.01 -10.76
N GLY A 461 -7.72 42.69 -11.36
CA GLY A 461 -7.45 43.95 -12.07
C GLY A 461 -7.06 45.05 -11.07
N PRO A 462 -6.32 46.08 -11.51
CA PRO A 462 -5.80 47.12 -10.62
C PRO A 462 -6.97 47.84 -9.93
N ILE A 463 -6.89 47.90 -8.60
CA ILE A 463 -7.72 48.80 -7.79
C ILE A 463 -7.08 50.18 -7.98
N ASP A 464 -7.65 50.97 -8.88
CA ASP A 464 -7.29 52.38 -9.06
C ASP A 464 -7.60 53.18 -7.79
N GLU A 465 -6.74 54.18 -7.54
CA GLU A 465 -6.62 55.09 -6.39
C GLU A 465 -7.91 55.78 -5.92
#